data_AF-A0A6J8EDW7-F1
#
_entry.id   AF-A0A6J8EDW7-F1
#
_cell.length_a   1.000
_cell.length_b   1.000
_cell.length_c   1.000
_cell.angle_alpha   90.00
_cell.angle_beta   90.00
_cell.angle_gamma   90.00
#
_symmetry.space_group_name_H-M   'P 1'
#
loop_
_entity.id
_entity.type
_entity.pdbx_description
1 polymer ?
#
loop_
_entity_poly.entity_id
_entity_poly.type
_entity_poly.pdbx_seq_one_letter_code
_entity_poly.pdbx_strand_id
1 'polypeptide(L)'
;MWNEVFIEHRQISPMCTGFISWDLSAEQQRGAAWRERTSCNECSYHSKMFNLYNEVVAKKRGRRTAAINLSIQVALNHIAISTTGLQKLFLGSNIPAPSTSSMQHSANVVSEIIEEYNQKDLAQKRKLLKEINILRGDNPNIINIQADGMYNNPFIPEWVKHHFNQLLNVHTTC
;
A
#
# COMPACT_ATOMS: atom_id res chain seq x y z
N MET A 1 -9.83 6.12 -21.74
CA MET A 1 -10.55 7.30 -21.21
C MET A 1 -10.67 8.40 -22.25
N TRP A 2 -9.61 9.18 -22.55
CA TRP A 2 -9.71 10.35 -23.44
C TRP A 2 -10.35 10.09 -24.81
N ASN A 3 -9.95 9.03 -25.51
CA ASN A 3 -10.54 8.69 -26.81
C ASN A 3 -12.06 8.45 -26.71
N GLU A 4 -12.51 7.79 -25.64
CA GLU A 4 -13.93 7.52 -25.40
C GLU A 4 -14.70 8.82 -25.17
N VAL A 5 -14.15 9.71 -24.35
CA VAL A 5 -14.71 11.03 -24.06
C VAL A 5 -14.81 11.89 -25.32
N PHE A 6 -13.78 11.93 -26.15
CA PHE A 6 -13.81 12.72 -27.39
C PHE A 6 -14.84 12.19 -28.39
N ILE A 7 -14.99 10.86 -28.49
CA ILE A 7 -16.01 10.24 -29.35
C ILE A 7 -17.41 10.58 -28.82
N GLU A 8 -17.63 10.41 -27.52
CA GLU A 8 -18.91 10.69 -26.86
C GLU A 8 -19.32 12.17 -27.00
N HIS A 9 -18.40 13.10 -26.75
CA HIS A 9 -18.65 14.53 -26.93
C HIS A 9 -19.05 14.89 -28.36
N ARG A 10 -18.35 14.34 -29.37
CA ARG A 10 -18.69 14.56 -30.79
C ARG A 10 -20.05 13.99 -31.17
N GLN A 11 -20.49 12.92 -30.52
CA GLN A 11 -21.81 12.34 -30.77
C GLN A 11 -22.93 13.18 -30.14
N ILE A 12 -22.72 13.69 -28.93
CA ILE A 12 -23.73 14.46 -28.18
C ILE A 12 -23.80 15.92 -28.65
N SER A 13 -22.66 16.52 -29.00
CA SER A 13 -22.53 17.92 -29.39
C SER A 13 -21.62 18.04 -30.61
N PRO A 14 -22.07 17.60 -31.79
CA PRO A 14 -21.24 17.50 -33.00
C PRO A 14 -20.73 18.85 -33.52
N MET A 15 -21.43 19.93 -33.21
CA MET A 15 -21.06 21.29 -33.63
C MET A 15 -20.27 22.06 -32.55
N CYS A 16 -20.02 21.46 -31.39
CA CYS A 16 -19.28 22.12 -30.32
C CYS A 16 -17.77 22.09 -30.63
N THR A 17 -17.16 23.27 -30.66
CA THR A 17 -15.71 23.48 -30.83
C THR A 17 -14.98 23.63 -29.49
N GLY A 18 -15.68 23.40 -28.38
CA GLY A 18 -15.13 23.53 -27.04
C GLY A 18 -14.03 22.54 -26.73
N PHE A 19 -13.21 22.92 -25.75
CA PHE A 19 -12.13 22.10 -25.22
C PHE A 19 -12.64 21.25 -24.07
N ILE A 20 -12.27 19.97 -24.08
CA ILE A 20 -12.58 19.05 -22.99
C ILE A 20 -11.44 19.11 -21.97
N SER A 21 -11.77 19.47 -20.75
CA SER A 21 -10.85 19.50 -19.61
C SER A 21 -11.33 18.62 -18.47
N TRP A 22 -10.47 18.41 -17.48
CA TRP A 22 -10.88 17.78 -16.23
C TRP A 22 -11.91 18.65 -15.50
N ASP A 23 -12.92 18.01 -14.94
CA ASP A 23 -13.90 18.67 -14.07
C ASP A 23 -13.43 18.56 -12.62
N LEU A 24 -12.54 19.47 -12.22
CA LEU A 24 -11.94 19.49 -10.90
C LEU A 24 -12.97 19.61 -9.77
N SER A 25 -14.18 20.14 -10.05
CA SER A 25 -15.26 20.25 -9.06
C SER A 25 -15.87 18.88 -8.69
N ALA A 26 -15.73 17.91 -9.58
CA ALA A 26 -16.26 16.55 -9.41
C ALA A 26 -15.17 15.53 -9.07
N GLU A 27 -13.93 15.97 -8.85
CA GLU A 27 -12.81 15.13 -8.44
C GLU A 27 -13.17 14.32 -7.18
N GLN A 28 -12.85 13.03 -7.18
CA GLN A 28 -13.03 12.19 -6.01
C GLN A 28 -11.74 11.48 -5.62
N GLN A 29 -11.18 11.89 -4.48
CA GLN A 29 -10.08 11.17 -3.86
C GLN A 29 -10.57 9.86 -3.20
N ARG A 30 -9.80 8.79 -3.41
CA ARG A 30 -10.03 7.41 -2.97
C ARG A 30 -8.77 6.83 -2.34
N GLY A 31 -8.43 7.33 -1.15
CA GLY A 31 -7.14 7.00 -0.54
C GLY A 31 -6.03 7.77 -1.27
N ALA A 32 -4.99 7.09 -1.72
CA ALA A 32 -3.94 7.65 -2.57
C ALA A 32 -4.27 7.59 -4.07
N ALA A 33 -5.56 7.52 -4.43
CA ALA A 33 -6.02 7.35 -5.81
C ALA A 33 -7.13 8.34 -6.14
N TRP A 34 -7.36 8.60 -7.44
CA TRP A 34 -8.34 9.58 -7.90
C TRP A 34 -9.34 8.97 -8.88
N ARG A 35 -10.58 9.47 -8.81
CA ARG A 35 -11.58 9.31 -9.86
C ARG A 35 -11.92 10.68 -10.40
N GLU A 36 -12.01 10.75 -11.71
CA GLU A 36 -12.20 12.00 -12.41
C GLU A 36 -13.25 11.86 -13.50
N ARG A 37 -13.93 12.98 -13.78
CA ARG A 37 -14.69 13.14 -15.01
C ARG A 37 -14.14 14.34 -15.76
N THR A 38 -14.59 14.46 -16.99
CA THR A 38 -14.24 15.58 -17.85
C THR A 38 -15.50 16.37 -18.19
N SER A 39 -15.33 17.64 -18.48
CA SER A 39 -16.39 18.53 -18.95
C SER A 39 -15.92 19.33 -20.16
N CYS A 40 -16.88 19.74 -20.98
CA CYS A 40 -16.63 20.73 -22.02
C CYS A 40 -16.76 22.13 -21.42
N ASN A 41 -15.94 23.08 -21.87
CA ASN A 41 -16.01 24.48 -21.45
C ASN A 41 -17.07 25.31 -22.19
N GLU A 42 -17.53 24.87 -23.37
CA GLU A 42 -18.48 25.60 -24.23
C GLU A 42 -19.89 25.00 -24.21
N CYS A 43 -20.04 23.72 -23.88
CA CYS A 43 -21.35 23.04 -23.84
C CYS A 43 -21.55 22.31 -22.51
N SER A 44 -22.79 21.89 -22.24
CA SER A 44 -23.16 21.21 -20.99
C SER A 44 -22.72 19.73 -20.93
N TYR A 45 -21.74 19.32 -21.73
CA TYR A 45 -21.26 17.94 -21.74
C TYR A 45 -20.42 17.65 -20.49
N HIS A 46 -20.75 16.55 -19.81
CA HIS A 46 -19.94 15.94 -18.76
C HIS A 46 -19.81 14.44 -19.05
N SER A 47 -18.60 13.91 -18.95
CA SER A 47 -18.39 12.48 -19.09
C SER A 47 -18.84 11.72 -17.83
N LYS A 48 -18.91 10.39 -17.94
CA LYS A 48 -18.94 9.53 -16.75
C LYS A 48 -17.67 9.69 -15.91
N MET A 49 -17.74 9.22 -14.65
CA MET A 49 -16.58 9.14 -13.76
C MET A 49 -15.70 7.94 -14.09
N PHE A 50 -14.43 8.21 -14.36
CA PHE A 50 -13.40 7.21 -14.61
C PHE A 50 -12.49 7.02 -13.40
N ASN A 51 -12.07 5.79 -13.16
CA ASN A 51 -11.01 5.51 -12.20
C ASN A 51 -9.66 5.79 -12.87
N LEU A 52 -8.81 6.61 -12.25
CA LEU A 52 -7.42 6.80 -12.69
C LEU A 52 -6.47 5.77 -12.05
N TYR A 53 -7.01 4.63 -11.63
CA TYR A 53 -6.31 3.58 -10.92
C TYR A 53 -6.88 2.20 -11.27
N ASN A 54 -6.04 1.18 -11.09
CA ASN A 54 -6.48 -0.22 -11.18
C ASN A 54 -7.16 -0.64 -9.87
N GLU A 55 -8.28 -1.35 -9.99
CA GLU A 55 -8.98 -1.93 -8.84
C GLU A 55 -8.46 -3.33 -8.55
N VAL A 56 -8.40 -3.68 -7.26
CA VAL A 56 -8.16 -5.07 -6.85
C VAL A 56 -9.45 -5.87 -7.03
N VAL A 57 -9.33 -7.01 -7.69
CA VAL A 57 -10.44 -7.94 -7.87
C VAL A 57 -10.83 -8.51 -6.51
N ALA A 58 -11.95 -8.06 -5.96
CA ALA A 58 -12.50 -8.55 -4.72
C ALA A 58 -13.88 -9.19 -4.97
N LYS A 59 -14.12 -10.36 -4.37
CA LYS A 59 -15.44 -11.02 -4.36
C LYS A 59 -16.41 -10.44 -3.32
N LYS A 60 -15.96 -9.46 -2.51
CA LYS A 60 -16.76 -8.83 -1.46
C LYS A 60 -17.74 -7.81 -2.06
N ARG A 61 -18.94 -7.72 -1.49
CA ARG A 61 -19.93 -6.69 -1.83
C ARG A 61 -19.41 -5.33 -1.36
N GLY A 62 -19.48 -4.33 -2.24
CA GLY A 62 -19.06 -2.95 -1.95
C GLY A 62 -18.11 -2.41 -3.00
N ARG A 63 -17.59 -1.20 -2.73
CA ARG A 63 -16.62 -0.55 -3.61
C ARG A 63 -15.30 -1.32 -3.60
N ARG A 64 -14.74 -1.55 -4.78
CA ARG A 64 -13.42 -2.17 -4.92
C ARG A 64 -12.32 -1.21 -4.48
N THR A 65 -11.29 -1.77 -3.85
CA THR A 65 -10.13 -1.02 -3.37
C THR A 65 -9.20 -0.70 -4.53
N ALA A 66 -8.68 0.53 -4.57
CA ALA A 66 -7.62 0.90 -5.50
C ALA A 66 -6.34 0.10 -5.17
N ALA A 67 -5.72 -0.52 -6.18
CA ALA A 67 -4.52 -1.33 -6.03
C ALA A 67 -3.38 -0.57 -5.35
N ILE A 68 -3.25 0.72 -5.65
CA ILE A 68 -2.23 1.60 -5.04
C ILE A 68 -2.32 1.61 -3.52
N ASN A 69 -3.55 1.65 -2.96
CA ASN A 69 -3.76 1.71 -1.51
C ASN A 69 -3.24 0.46 -0.78
N LEU A 70 -3.33 -0.72 -1.41
CA LEU A 70 -2.77 -1.95 -0.84
C LEU A 70 -1.27 -2.07 -1.12
N SER A 71 -0.82 -1.71 -2.33
CA SER A 71 0.61 -1.78 -2.69
C SER A 71 1.49 -0.90 -1.80
N ILE A 72 0.99 0.29 -1.42
CA ILE A 72 1.70 1.17 -0.48
C ILE A 72 1.87 0.46 0.87
N GLN A 73 0.87 -0.27 1.36
CA GLN A 73 0.97 -0.98 2.64
C GLN A 73 1.92 -2.17 2.57
N VAL A 74 1.98 -2.86 1.42
CA VAL A 74 3.00 -3.90 1.18
C VAL A 74 4.40 -3.28 1.25
N ALA A 75 4.62 -2.14 0.59
CA ALA A 75 5.90 -1.44 0.67
C ALA A 75 6.24 -0.99 2.10
N LEU A 76 5.25 -0.45 2.83
CA LEU A 76 5.38 -0.04 4.22
C LEU A 76 5.75 -1.20 5.16
N ASN A 77 5.41 -2.45 4.84
CA ASN A 77 5.81 -3.60 5.66
C ASN A 77 7.34 -3.81 5.68
N HIS A 78 8.04 -3.37 4.62
CA HIS A 78 9.48 -3.52 4.49
C HIS A 78 10.29 -2.29 4.95
N ILE A 79 9.62 -1.19 5.34
CA ILE A 79 10.27 0.05 5.77
C ILE A 79 9.72 0.51 7.12
N ALA A 80 10.53 1.16 7.93
CA ALA A 80 10.15 1.61 9.27
C ALA A 80 9.29 2.90 9.24
N ILE A 81 8.21 2.92 8.46
CA ILE A 81 7.30 4.06 8.32
C ILE A 81 5.89 3.65 8.75
N SER A 82 5.35 4.34 9.75
CA SER A 82 3.96 4.13 10.18
C SER A 82 2.97 4.82 9.23
N THR A 83 1.68 4.49 9.35
CA THR A 83 0.60 5.16 8.60
C THR A 83 0.56 6.68 8.87
N THR A 84 0.87 7.11 10.10
CA THR A 84 1.04 8.53 10.44
C THR A 84 2.27 9.14 9.78
N GLY A 85 3.39 8.41 9.72
CA GLY A 85 4.59 8.83 8.99
C GLY A 85 4.30 9.03 7.51
N LEU A 86 3.58 8.10 6.89
CA LEU A 86 3.14 8.22 5.50
C LEU A 86 2.22 9.43 5.29
N GLN A 87 1.31 9.73 6.23
CA GLN A 87 0.48 10.92 6.16
C GLN A 87 1.33 12.20 6.10
N LYS A 88 2.39 12.28 6.93
CA LYS A 88 3.32 13.41 6.92
C LYS A 88 4.08 13.52 5.59
N LEU A 89 4.45 12.39 4.97
CA LEU A 89 5.10 12.38 3.65
C LEU A 89 4.17 12.94 2.57
N PHE A 90 2.88 12.55 2.57
CA PHE A 90 1.90 13.12 1.65
C PHE A 90 1.78 14.63 1.82
N LEU A 91 1.57 15.10 3.06
CA LEU A 91 1.44 16.52 3.36
C LEU A 91 2.69 17.31 2.99
N GLY A 92 3.89 16.79 3.30
CA GLY A 92 5.17 17.42 2.94
C GLY A 92 5.43 17.47 1.43
N SER A 93 4.78 16.60 0.66
CA SER A 93 4.88 16.56 -0.80
C SER A 93 3.75 17.34 -1.50
N ASN A 94 2.93 18.09 -0.75
CA ASN A 94 1.73 18.76 -1.26
C ASN A 94 0.71 17.80 -1.92
N ILE A 95 0.67 16.54 -1.46
CA ILE A 95 -0.32 15.56 -1.90
C ILE A 95 -1.42 15.49 -0.84
N PRO A 96 -2.71 15.62 -1.22
CA PRO A 96 -3.81 15.43 -0.28
C PRO A 96 -3.70 14.08 0.42
N ALA A 97 -3.55 14.08 1.74
CA ALA A 97 -3.28 12.86 2.47
C ALA A 97 -4.57 12.06 2.71
N PRO A 98 -4.57 10.74 2.50
CA PRO A 98 -5.71 9.89 2.83
C PRO A 98 -5.92 9.80 4.34
N SER A 99 -7.11 9.35 4.76
CA SER A 99 -7.41 9.19 6.18
C SER A 99 -6.57 8.09 6.82
N THR A 100 -6.09 8.37 8.04
CA THR A 100 -5.29 7.43 8.84
C THR A 100 -6.05 6.14 9.14
N SER A 101 -7.34 6.23 9.44
CA SER A 101 -8.20 5.05 9.66
C SER A 101 -8.32 4.17 8.41
N SER A 102 -8.47 4.76 7.22
CA SER A 102 -8.52 4.00 5.96
C SER A 102 -7.17 3.35 5.63
N MET A 103 -6.07 4.06 5.89
CA MET A 103 -4.73 3.50 5.72
C MET A 103 -4.50 2.34 6.69
N GLN A 104 -4.87 2.50 7.96
CA GLN A 104 -4.72 1.45 8.97
C GLN A 104 -5.57 0.22 8.64
N HIS A 105 -6.79 0.41 8.15
CA HIS A 105 -7.61 -0.71 7.68
C HIS A 105 -6.93 -1.48 6.54
N SER A 106 -6.34 -0.75 5.57
CA SER A 106 -5.60 -1.36 4.47
C SER A 106 -4.34 -2.08 4.95
N ALA A 107 -3.64 -1.50 5.94
CA ALA A 107 -2.47 -2.10 6.58
C ALA A 107 -2.83 -3.45 7.23
N ASN A 108 -3.91 -3.49 8.01
CA ASN A 108 -4.35 -4.72 8.66
C ASN A 108 -4.67 -5.83 7.64
N VAL A 109 -5.39 -5.50 6.56
CA VAL A 109 -5.69 -6.45 5.48
C VAL A 109 -4.42 -7.00 4.83
N VAL A 110 -3.43 -6.14 4.59
CA VAL A 110 -2.15 -6.58 4.00
C VAL A 110 -1.34 -7.42 4.99
N SER A 111 -1.31 -7.04 6.27
CA SER A 111 -0.59 -7.79 7.30
C SER A 111 -1.12 -9.22 7.46
N GLU A 112 -2.43 -9.43 7.42
CA GLU A 112 -3.04 -10.78 7.45
C GLU A 112 -2.52 -11.65 6.29
N ILE A 113 -2.47 -11.08 5.08
CA ILE A 113 -1.98 -11.78 3.89
C ILE A 113 -0.49 -12.09 4.05
N ILE A 114 0.33 -11.11 4.44
CA ILE A 114 1.77 -11.29 4.63
C ILE A 114 2.06 -12.36 5.68
N GLU A 115 1.31 -12.39 6.77
CA GLU A 115 1.45 -13.42 7.81
C GLU A 115 1.18 -14.82 7.25
N GLU A 116 0.11 -14.99 6.47
CA GLU A 116 -0.21 -16.28 5.83
C GLU A 116 0.93 -16.76 4.92
N TYR A 117 1.48 -15.87 4.10
CA TYR A 117 2.62 -16.20 3.23
C TYR A 117 3.88 -16.52 4.02
N ASN A 118 4.16 -15.75 5.08
CA ASN A 118 5.33 -15.97 5.93
C ASN A 118 5.24 -17.32 6.65
N GLN A 119 4.07 -17.70 7.16
CA GLN A 119 3.90 -19.00 7.82
C GLN A 119 4.15 -20.17 6.85
N LYS A 120 3.65 -20.06 5.60
CA LYS A 120 3.90 -21.07 4.55
C LYS A 120 5.37 -21.15 4.17
N ASP A 121 6.03 -20.01 3.97
CA ASP A 121 7.45 -19.92 3.64
C ASP A 121 8.33 -20.50 4.77
N LEU A 122 8.06 -20.12 6.03
CA LEU A 122 8.76 -20.66 7.19
C LEU A 122 8.59 -22.19 7.31
N ALA A 123 7.40 -22.72 7.02
CA ALA A 123 7.17 -24.17 7.03
C ALA A 123 8.01 -24.90 5.96
N GLN A 124 8.17 -24.33 4.77
CA GLN A 124 9.02 -24.87 3.72
C GLN A 124 10.51 -24.79 4.11
N LYS A 125 10.96 -23.63 4.58
CA LYS A 125 12.34 -23.43 5.04
C LYS A 125 12.73 -24.39 6.17
N ARG A 126 11.83 -24.67 7.11
CA ARG A 126 12.08 -25.66 8.17
C ARG A 126 12.29 -27.07 7.63
N LYS A 127 11.55 -27.50 6.59
CA LYS A 127 11.74 -28.81 5.96
C LYS A 127 13.11 -28.89 5.27
N LEU A 128 13.44 -27.84 4.49
CA LEU A 128 14.72 -27.75 3.80
C LEU A 128 15.90 -27.78 4.78
N LEU A 129 15.80 -27.04 5.90
CA LEU A 129 16.84 -27.06 6.94
C LEU A 129 17.02 -28.45 7.56
N LYS A 130 15.93 -29.18 7.82
CA LYS A 130 16.00 -30.56 8.32
C LYS A 130 16.73 -31.48 7.35
N GLU A 131 16.42 -31.38 6.06
CA GLU A 131 17.08 -32.17 5.01
C GLU A 131 18.59 -31.85 4.94
N ILE A 132 18.96 -30.57 4.98
CA ILE A 132 20.36 -30.14 5.00
C ILE A 132 21.11 -30.67 6.23
N ASN A 133 20.49 -30.61 7.42
CA ASN A 133 21.11 -31.11 8.65
C ASN A 133 21.35 -32.63 8.58
N ILE A 134 20.40 -33.40 8.05
CA ILE A 134 20.55 -34.85 7.84
C ILE A 134 21.74 -35.15 6.92
N LEU A 135 21.85 -34.40 5.80
CA LEU A 135 22.96 -34.57 4.85
C LEU A 135 24.33 -34.21 5.44
N ARG A 136 24.38 -33.29 6.40
CA ARG A 136 25.61 -32.91 7.12
C ARG A 136 26.00 -33.90 8.23
N GLY A 137 25.10 -34.81 8.61
CA GLY A 137 25.28 -35.68 9.78
C GLY A 137 24.99 -34.97 11.11
N ASP A 138 24.38 -33.78 11.07
CA ASP A 138 24.00 -33.00 12.24
C ASP A 138 22.64 -33.46 12.78
N ASN A 139 22.27 -33.01 13.99
CA ASN A 139 20.94 -33.24 14.52
C ASN A 139 19.89 -32.55 13.63
N PRO A 140 18.88 -33.27 13.10
CA PRO A 140 17.88 -32.69 12.19
C PRO A 140 17.12 -31.50 12.78
N ASN A 141 16.97 -31.43 14.11
CA ASN A 141 16.19 -30.40 14.78
C ASN A 141 17.02 -29.17 15.20
N ILE A 142 18.31 -29.11 14.89
CA ILE A 142 19.14 -27.94 15.22
C ILE A 142 18.80 -26.77 14.27
N ILE A 143 18.53 -25.60 14.85
CA ILE A 143 18.32 -24.35 14.10
C ILE A 143 19.31 -23.33 14.67
N ASN A 144 20.36 -23.05 13.91
CA ASN A 144 21.30 -21.97 14.25
C ASN A 144 20.65 -20.64 13.85
N ILE A 145 20.34 -19.82 14.84
CA ILE A 145 19.69 -18.53 14.64
C ILE A 145 20.76 -17.45 14.69
N GLN A 146 20.85 -16.67 13.62
CA GLN A 146 21.55 -15.39 13.62
C GLN A 146 20.54 -14.33 13.22
N ALA A 147 20.32 -13.35 14.10
CA ALA A 147 19.43 -12.23 13.85
C ALA A 147 20.26 -10.99 13.53
N ASP A 148 20.06 -10.43 12.35
CA ASP A 148 20.57 -9.09 12.04
C ASP A 148 19.55 -8.06 12.54
N GLY A 149 19.98 -7.25 13.50
CA GLY A 149 19.16 -6.20 14.08
C GLY A 149 19.23 -4.96 13.19
N MET A 150 18.24 -4.77 12.32
CA MET A 150 18.09 -3.57 11.46
C MET A 150 18.03 -2.23 12.24
N TYR A 151 18.04 -2.29 13.58
CA TYR A 151 18.03 -1.17 14.51
C TYR A 151 19.41 -0.58 14.84
N ASN A 152 20.51 -1.20 14.41
CA ASN A 152 21.86 -0.67 14.66
C ASN A 152 22.32 0.29 13.55
N ASN A 153 21.42 1.17 13.10
CA ASN A 153 21.78 2.25 12.17
C ASN A 153 22.45 3.40 12.96
N PRO A 154 23.67 3.85 12.60
CA PRO A 154 24.35 4.96 13.27
C PRO A 154 23.60 6.31 13.17
N PHE A 155 22.63 6.43 12.25
CA PHE A 155 21.81 7.64 12.12
C PHE A 155 20.61 7.71 13.07
N ILE A 156 20.36 6.68 13.89
CA ILE A 156 19.30 6.70 14.91
C ILE A 156 19.86 7.30 16.21
N PRO A 157 19.33 8.43 16.72
CA PRO A 157 19.77 9.06 17.95
C PRO A 157 19.71 8.11 19.16
N GLU A 158 20.71 8.19 20.02
CA GLU A 158 20.95 7.26 21.13
C GLU A 158 19.81 7.22 22.16
N TRP A 159 19.07 8.32 22.32
CA TRP A 159 17.92 8.40 23.21
C TRP A 159 16.73 7.54 22.75
N VAL A 160 16.57 7.33 21.43
CA VAL A 160 15.54 6.42 20.87
C VAL A 160 15.91 4.96 21.17
N LYS A 161 17.21 4.63 21.15
CA LYS A 161 17.72 3.30 21.50
C LYS A 161 17.50 2.97 22.98
N HIS A 162 17.65 3.96 23.86
CA HIS A 162 17.47 3.78 25.31
C HIS A 162 16.01 3.45 25.69
N HIS A 163 15.03 4.11 25.06
CA HIS A 163 13.61 3.84 25.33
C HIS A 163 13.16 2.45 24.86
N PHE A 164 13.76 1.92 23.79
CA PHE A 164 13.39 0.62 23.23
C PHE A 164 14.05 -0.56 23.98
N ASN A 165 15.28 -0.40 24.46
CA ASN A 165 15.94 -1.42 25.28
C ASN A 165 15.23 -1.68 26.61
N GLN A 166 14.52 -0.68 27.15
CA GLN A 166 13.65 -0.88 28.31
C GLN A 166 12.42 -1.76 28.01
N LEU A 167 11.95 -1.79 26.75
CA LEU A 167 10.82 -2.63 26.34
C LEU A 167 11.24 -4.06 25.99
N LEU A 168 12.46 -4.26 25.49
CA LEU A 168 12.98 -5.59 25.14
C LEU A 168 13.53 -6.37 26.35
N ASN A 169 13.96 -5.69 27.41
CA ASN A 169 14.48 -6.32 28.63
C ASN A 169 13.41 -6.96 29.54
N VAL A 170 12.15 -7.03 29.12
CA VAL A 170 11.07 -7.64 29.95
C VAL A 170 11.02 -9.18 29.82
N HIS A 171 11.64 -9.80 28.81
CA HIS A 171 11.55 -11.27 28.61
C HIS A 171 12.83 -11.96 28.11
N THR A 172 13.97 -11.70 28.74
CA THR A 172 15.14 -12.59 28.61
C THR A 172 15.79 -12.83 29.96
N THR A 173 15.13 -13.64 30.79
CA THR A 173 15.77 -14.43 31.83
C THR A 173 15.44 -15.90 31.57
N CYS A 174 16.35 -16.59 30.88
CA CYS A 174 16.53 -18.03 30.90
C CYS A 174 18.03 -18.27 31.12
#